data_AF-A0A421B703-F1
#
_entry.id   AF-A0A421B703-F1
#
_cell.length_a   1.000
_cell.length_b   1.000
_cell.length_c   1.000
_cell.angle_alpha   90.00
_cell.angle_beta   90.00
_cell.angle_gamma   90.00
#
_symmetry.space_group_name_H-M   'P 1'
#
loop_
_entity.id
_entity.type
_entity.pdbx_description
1 polymer ?
#
loop_
_entity_poly.entity_id
_entity_poly.type
_entity_poly.pdbx_seq_one_letter_code
_entity_poly.pdbx_strand_id
1 'polypeptide(L)' 'MVDGIEVGGRVIVPFGLGEVEGVVVRVRETGLGVRVTVELVIEGADEHLVTTYPREAITAVSAA' A
#
# COMPACT_ATOMS: atom_id res chain seq x y z
N MET A 1 7.66 10.10 3.89
CA MET A 1 6.49 9.87 4.75
C MET A 1 5.39 10.84 4.33
N VAL A 2 4.15 10.36 4.17
CA VAL A 2 2.94 11.17 3.90
C VAL A 2 1.80 10.56 4.72
N ASP A 3 1.19 11.32 5.63
CA ASP A 3 0.06 10.88 6.48
C ASP A 3 0.27 9.51 7.14
N GLY A 4 1.44 9.31 7.76
CA GLY A 4 1.81 8.04 8.40
C GLY A 4 2.21 6.91 7.45
N ILE A 5 2.23 7.15 6.13
CA ILE A 5 2.67 6.18 5.12
C ILE A 5 4.11 6.47 4.71
N GLU A 6 4.99 5.49 4.85
CA GLU A 6 6.39 5.57 4.44
C GLU A 6 6.87 4.29 3.79
N VAL A 7 7.95 4.37 3.02
CA VAL A 7 8.56 3.19 2.39
C VAL A 7 9.06 2.24 3.48
N GLY A 8 8.71 0.96 3.35
CA GLY A 8 8.91 -0.08 4.37
C GLY A 8 7.77 -0.19 5.38
N GLY A 9 6.86 0.79 5.44
CA GLY A 9 5.68 0.76 6.32
C GLY A 9 4.62 -0.23 5.85
N ARG A 10 3.86 -0.77 6.81
CA ARG A 10 2.71 -1.65 6.54
C ARG A 10 1.46 -0.84 6.31
N VAL A 11 0.66 -1.28 5.34
CA VAL A 11 -0.60 -0.64 4.96
C VAL A 11 -1.65 -1.70 4.64
N ILE A 12 -2.91 -1.31 4.80
CA ILE A 12 -4.06 -2.07 4.31
C ILE A 12 -4.57 -1.38 3.04
N VAL A 13 -4.83 -2.16 2.00
CA VAL A 13 -5.32 -1.69 0.70
C VAL A 13 -6.49 -2.54 0.19
N PRO A 14 -7.38 -1.97 -0.63
CA PRO A 14 -8.45 -2.74 -1.26
C PRO A 14 -7.87 -3.75 -2.27
N PHE A 15 -8.37 -4.99 -2.20
CA PHE A 15 -8.02 -6.07 -3.11
C PHE A 15 -9.22 -6.98 -3.38
N GLY A 16 -9.71 -6.96 -4.62
CA GLY A 16 -10.93 -7.69 -4.99
C GLY A 16 -12.15 -7.17 -4.24
N LEU A 17 -12.82 -8.06 -3.48
CA LEU A 17 -13.98 -7.72 -2.64
C LEU A 17 -13.62 -7.44 -1.18
N GLY A 18 -12.33 -7.51 -0.82
CA GLY A 18 -11.85 -7.31 0.54
C GLY A 18 -10.67 -6.37 0.61
N GLU A 19 -9.92 -6.51 1.70
CA GLU A 19 -8.70 -5.75 1.96
C GLU A 19 -7.56 -6.72 2.21
N VAL A 20 -6.34 -6.29 1.90
CA VAL A 20 -5.13 -7.08 2.12
C VAL A 20 -4.02 -6.19 2.68
N GLU A 21 -3.19 -6.77 3.55
CA GLU A 21 -1.98 -6.10 4.02
C GLU A 21 -0.89 -6.12 2.95
N GLY A 22 -0.11 -5.04 2.94
CA GLY A 22 1.07 -4.94 2.08
C GLY A 22 2.12 -4.02 2.66
N VAL A 23 3.28 -4.02 2.01
CA VAL A 23 4.42 -3.18 2.37
C VAL A 23 4.60 -2.10 1.32
N VAL A 24 4.74 -0.85 1.77
CA VAL A 24 4.98 0.27 0.86
C VAL A 24 6.38 0.15 0.30
N VAL A 25 6.51 0.00 -1.01
CA VAL A 25 7.80 -0.01 -1.69
C VAL A 25 8.14 1.34 -2.32
N ARG A 26 7.13 2.20 -2.49
CA ARG A 26 7.32 3.51 -3.11
C ARG A 26 6.24 4.51 -2.72
N VAL A 27 6.63 5.76 -2.51
CA VAL A 27 5.72 6.91 -2.46
C VAL A 27 6.16 7.92 -3.51
N ARG A 28 5.22 8.42 -4.32
CA ARG A 28 5.45 9.45 -5.33
C ARG A 28 4.32 10.46 -5.35
N GLU A 29 4.67 11.73 -5.44
CA GLU A 29 3.71 12.79 -5.75
C GLU A 29 3.64 13.00 -7.26
N THR A 30 2.42 13.17 -7.78
CA THR A 30 2.16 13.42 -9.20
C THR A 30 1.18 14.59 -9.31
N GLY A 31 1.00 15.14 -10.51
CA GLY A 31 -0.03 16.16 -10.76
C GLY A 31 -1.47 15.71 -10.48
N LEU A 32 -1.69 14.42 -10.20
CA LEU A 32 -2.98 13.82 -9.84
C LEU A 32 -3.08 13.49 -8.33
N GLY A 33 -2.09 13.89 -7.53
CA GLY A 33 -2.00 13.59 -6.11
C GLY A 33 -0.93 12.54 -5.76
N VAL A 34 -0.97 12.06 -4.52
CA VAL A 34 0.00 11.11 -3.97
C VAL A 34 -0.36 9.69 -4.39
N ARG A 35 0.61 8.98 -4.95
CA ARG A 35 0.52 7.60 -5.40
C ARG A 35 1.49 6.75 -4.59
N VAL A 36 1.01 5.60 -4.11
CA VAL A 36 1.79 4.71 -3.26
C VAL A 36 1.81 3.33 -3.91
N THR A 37 3.02 2.83 -4.18
CA THR A 37 3.22 1.46 -4.67
C THR A 37 3.40 0.56 -3.46
N VAL A 38 2.62 -0.52 -3.44
CA VAL A 38 2.55 -1.48 -2.36
C VAL A 38 2.83 -2.86 -2.94
N GLU A 39 3.71 -3.60 -2.26
CA GLU A 39 3.92 -5.02 -2.47
C GLU A 39 2.97 -5.79 -1.55
N LEU A 40 2.07 -6.57 -2.14
CA LEU A 40 1.03 -7.32 -1.45
C LEU A 40 1.51 -8.75 -1.20
N VAL A 41 1.30 -9.23 0.02
CA VAL A 41 1.53 -10.62 0.40
C VAL A 41 0.16 -11.29 0.50
N ILE A 42 -0.19 -12.08 -0.51
CA ILE A 42 -1.49 -12.76 -0.57
C ILE A 42 -1.30 -14.18 -0.03
N GLU A 43 -2.02 -14.53 1.04
CA GLU A 43 -1.97 -15.90 1.59
C GLU A 43 -2.39 -16.92 0.53
N GLY A 44 -1.52 -17.88 0.25
CA GLY A 44 -1.74 -18.93 -0.75
C GLY A 44 -1.35 -18.58 -2.19
N ALA A 45 -0.78 -17.40 -2.43
CA ALA A 45 -0.13 -17.07 -3.70
C ALA A 45 1.40 -17.22 -3.57
N ASP A 46 2.01 -17.88 -4.56
CA ASP A 46 3.48 -18.03 -4.61
C ASP A 46 4.21 -16.76 -5.08
N GLU A 47 3.47 -15.77 -5.60
CA GLU A 47 4.03 -14.55 -6.16
C GLU A 47 3.60 -13.29 -5.39
N HIS A 48 4.55 -12.38 -5.22
CA HIS A 48 4.32 -11.07 -4.64
C HIS A 48 3.72 -10.14 -5.70
N LEU A 49 2.57 -9.54 -5.41
CA LEU A 49 1.92 -8.61 -6.34
C LEU A 49 2.31 -7.17 -6.00
N VAL A 50 2.93 -6.48 -6.96
CA VAL A 50 3.27 -5.06 -6.80
C VAL A 50 2.28 -4.20 -7.57
N THR A 51 1.56 -3.33 -6.87
CA THR A 51 0.53 -2.48 -7.47
C THR A 51 0.53 -1.08 -6.85
N THR A 52 -0.05 -0.10 -7.56
CA THR A 52 -0.04 1.31 -7.14
C THR A 52 -1.44 1.81 -6.86
N TYR A 53 -1.64 2.34 -5.65
CA TYR A 53 -2.89 2.89 -5.17
C TYR A 53 -2.78 4.42 -5.02
N PRO A 54 -3.91 5.15 -5.14
CA PRO A 54 -3.96 6.52 -4.70
C PRO A 54 -3.96 6.55 -3.16
N ARG A 55 -3.34 7.58 -2.55
CA ARG A 55 -3.16 7.66 -1.09
C ARG A 55 -4.47 7.51 -0.33
N GLU A 56 -5.56 8.08 -0.82
CA GLU A 56 -6.89 8.06 -0.21
C GLU A 56 -7.51 6.66 -0.10
N ALA A 57 -7.03 5.68 -0.88
CA ALA A 57 -7.48 4.30 -0.82
C ALA A 57 -6.66 3.43 0.14
N ILE A 58 -5.77 4.03 0.95
CA ILE A 58 -4.80 3.30 1.76
C ILE A 58 -4.94 3.67 3.23
N THR A 59 -4.97 2.65 4.07
CA THR A 59 -4.98 2.78 5.52
C THR A 59 -3.62 2.41 6.10
N ALA A 60 -2.98 3.34 6.80
CA ALA A 60 -1.70 3.07 7.47
C ALA A 60 -1.92 2.17 8.69
N VAL A 61 -1.09 1.15 8.85
CA VAL A 61 -1.08 0.33 10.07
C VAL A 61 -0.03 0.91 11.00
N SER A 62 -0.47 1.64 12.03
CA SER A 62 0.44 2.16 13.04
C SER A 62 1.10 1.00 13.80
N ALA A 63 2.43 1.01 13.90
CA ALA A 63 3.10 0.23 14.93
C ALA A 63 2.77 0.88 16.29
N ALA A 64 2.10 0.14 17.18
CA ALA A 64 1.84 0.54 18.56
C ALA A 64 3.15 0.56 19.39
#